data_AF-A0A1J5WFL9-F1
#
_entry.id   AF-A0A1J5WFL9-F1
#
_cell.length_a   1.000
_cell.length_b   1.000
_cell.length_c   1.000
_cell.angle_alpha   90.00
_cell.angle_beta   90.00
_cell.angle_gamma   90.00
#
_symmetry.space_group_name_H-M   'P 1'
#
loop_
_entity.id
_entity.type
_entity.pdbx_description
1 polymer ?
#
loop_
_entity_poly.entity_id
_entity_poly.type
_entity_poly.pdbx_seq_one_letter_code
_entity_poly.pdbx_strand_id
1 'polypeptide(L)'
;MDLPYVLQNTLSHEKAVRENAAEELKKLEDSNFRVYASLLAEAVSKKENSDQIKLSAALLFKNGLKAKKVSERERKARRWCSLENRERDQIKNILLEAARDTSQAVGTGIAQAAE
;
A
#
# COMPACT_ATOMS: atom_id res chain seq x y z
N MET A 1 14.86 3.82 3.19
CA MET A 1 14.37 2.83 2.21
C MET A 1 13.71 3.61 1.09
N ASP A 2 14.09 3.36 -0.16
CA ASP A 2 13.47 3.99 -1.33
C ASP A 2 12.27 3.14 -1.77
N LEU A 3 11.07 3.48 -1.30
CA LEU A 3 9.88 2.66 -1.52
C LEU A 3 9.50 2.54 -3.01
N PRO A 4 9.54 3.60 -3.85
CA PRO A 4 9.39 3.46 -5.29
C PRO A 4 10.30 2.40 -5.91
N TYR A 5 11.57 2.33 -5.49
CA TYR A 5 12.52 1.32 -5.96
C TYR A 5 12.12 -0.10 -5.52
N VAL A 6 11.73 -0.27 -4.26
CA VAL A 6 11.24 -1.57 -3.74
C VAL A 6 9.95 -2.00 -4.47
N LEU A 7 9.01 -1.09 -4.68
CA LEU A 7 7.78 -1.34 -5.43
C LEU A 7 8.07 -1.68 -6.90
N GLN A 8 9.01 -1.00 -7.54
CA GLN A 8 9.45 -1.33 -8.89
C GLN A 8 10.07 -2.73 -8.94
N ASN A 9 10.84 -3.12 -7.93
CA ASN A 9 11.41 -4.45 -7.82
C ASN A 9 10.34 -5.54 -7.64
N THR A 10 9.19 -5.25 -7.00
CA THR A 10 8.05 -6.20 -6.97
C THR A 10 7.46 -6.47 -8.35
N LEU A 11 7.68 -5.57 -9.31
CA LEU A 11 7.25 -5.68 -10.71
C LEU A 11 8.36 -6.19 -11.65
N SER A 12 9.57 -6.45 -11.14
CA SER A 12 10.70 -6.92 -11.95
C SER A 12 10.41 -8.26 -12.63
N HIS A 13 10.99 -8.53 -13.79
CA HIS A 13 10.90 -9.82 -14.47
C HIS A 13 11.69 -10.93 -13.75
N GLU A 14 12.72 -10.56 -12.99
CA GLU A 14 13.52 -11.50 -12.22
C GLU A 14 12.81 -11.97 -10.94
N LYS A 15 12.66 -13.28 -10.78
CA LYS A 15 11.97 -13.88 -9.64
C LYS A 15 12.65 -13.53 -8.31
N ALA A 16 13.99 -13.61 -8.25
CA ALA A 16 14.76 -13.32 -7.04
C ALA A 16 14.58 -11.86 -6.58
N VAL A 17 14.56 -10.92 -7.51
CA VAL A 17 14.35 -9.49 -7.23
C VAL A 17 12.94 -9.23 -6.71
N ARG A 18 11.92 -9.86 -7.30
CA ARG A 18 10.53 -9.78 -6.80
C ARG A 18 10.37 -10.35 -5.40
N GLU A 19 10.95 -11.51 -5.15
CA GLU A 19 10.84 -12.19 -3.85
C GLU A 19 11.55 -11.39 -2.75
N ASN A 20 12.75 -10.88 -3.01
CA ASN A 20 13.45 -10.00 -2.08
C ASN A 20 12.66 -8.73 -1.76
N ALA A 21 12.10 -8.06 -2.77
CA ALA A 21 11.28 -6.87 -2.57
C ALA A 21 10.00 -7.17 -1.78
N ALA A 22 9.35 -8.31 -2.06
CA ALA A 22 8.17 -8.74 -1.31
C ALA A 22 8.51 -9.07 0.15
N GLU A 23 9.67 -9.70 0.42
CA GLU A 23 10.14 -9.97 1.77
C GLU A 23 10.48 -8.68 2.53
N GLU A 24 11.12 -7.71 1.89
CA GLU A 24 11.41 -6.41 2.50
C GLU A 24 10.12 -5.68 2.90
N LEU A 25 9.13 -5.65 2.01
CA LEU A 25 7.82 -5.07 2.29
C LEU A 25 7.11 -5.81 3.43
N LYS A 26 7.24 -7.13 3.50
CA LYS A 26 6.64 -7.94 4.56
C LYS A 26 7.32 -7.71 5.91
N LYS A 27 8.65 -7.62 5.93
CA LYS A 27 9.42 -7.27 7.13
C LYS A 27 9.04 -5.87 7.63
N LEU A 28 8.86 -4.92 6.72
CA LEU A 28 8.40 -3.58 7.05
C LEU A 28 6.95 -3.59 7.56
N GLU A 29 6.06 -4.33 6.90
CA GLU A 29 4.68 -4.55 7.36
C GLU A 29 4.72 -5.09 8.77
N ASP A 30 5.46 -6.15 9.09
CA ASP A 30 5.47 -6.79 10.41
C ASP A 30 6.14 -5.94 11.49
N SER A 31 7.24 -5.25 11.17
CA SER A 31 7.97 -4.40 12.13
C SER A 31 7.26 -3.08 12.45
N ASN A 32 6.77 -2.36 11.42
CA ASN A 32 6.14 -1.06 11.62
C ASN A 32 5.08 -0.78 10.55
N PHE A 33 3.86 -1.18 10.87
CA PHE A 33 2.71 -0.98 10.00
C PHE A 33 2.41 0.49 9.70
N ARG A 34 2.61 1.37 10.68
CA ARG A 34 2.34 2.80 10.52
C ARG A 34 3.21 3.37 9.41
N VAL A 35 4.50 3.07 9.44
CA VAL A 35 5.47 3.49 8.43
C VAL A 35 5.16 2.82 7.09
N TYR A 36 4.88 1.52 7.09
CA TYR A 36 4.46 0.79 5.89
C TYR A 36 3.25 1.43 5.19
N ALA A 37 2.18 1.71 5.94
CA ALA A 37 0.94 2.29 5.42
C ALA A 37 1.14 3.71 4.90
N SER A 38 1.93 4.53 5.61
CA SER A 38 2.24 5.91 5.21
C SER A 38 3.07 5.94 3.92
N LEU A 39 4.07 5.07 3.82
CA LEU A 39 4.93 4.95 2.65
C LEU A 39 4.11 4.52 1.41
N LEU A 40 3.21 3.54 1.56
CA LEU A 40 2.33 3.14 0.47
C LEU A 40 1.43 4.29 0.01
N ALA A 41 0.84 5.06 0.94
CA ALA A 41 0.02 6.22 0.59
C ALA A 41 0.83 7.28 -0.18
N GLU A 42 2.05 7.57 0.26
CA GLU A 42 2.95 8.50 -0.43
C GLU A 42 3.29 8.01 -1.85
N ALA A 43 3.55 6.71 -2.01
CA ALA A 43 3.84 6.13 -3.32
C ALA A 43 2.65 6.21 -4.30
N VAL A 44 1.42 6.12 -3.80
CA VAL A 44 0.21 6.31 -4.61
C VAL A 44 0.05 7.79 -5.00
N SER A 45 0.39 8.73 -4.11
CA SER A 45 0.24 10.17 -4.32
C SER A 45 1.32 10.82 -5.17
N LYS A 46 2.52 10.24 -5.25
CA LYS A 46 3.63 10.79 -6.03
C LYS A 46 3.30 10.78 -7.53
N LYS A 47 3.20 11.96 -8.13
CA LYS A 47 2.91 12.13 -9.56
C LYS A 47 3.97 11.52 -10.47
N GLU A 48 5.22 11.53 -10.01
CA GLU A 48 6.39 10.96 -10.70
C GLU A 48 6.32 9.43 -10.85
N ASN A 49 5.56 8.75 -9.99
CA ASN A 49 5.39 7.31 -10.08
C ASN A 49 4.48 6.93 -11.26
N SER A 50 4.85 5.86 -11.95
CA SER A 50 4.02 5.30 -13.01
C SER A 50 2.69 4.78 -12.46
N ASP A 51 1.67 4.74 -13.30
CA ASP A 51 0.34 4.21 -12.96
C ASP A 51 0.42 2.77 -12.42
N GLN A 52 1.37 1.96 -12.91
CA GLN A 52 1.62 0.61 -12.40
C GLN A 52 2.13 0.61 -10.96
N ILE A 53 3.06 1.51 -10.60
CA ILE A 53 3.57 1.63 -9.23
C ILE A 53 2.46 2.09 -8.29
N LYS A 54 1.66 3.08 -8.71
CA LYS A 54 0.51 3.57 -7.93
C LYS A 54 -0.51 2.46 -7.68
N LEU A 55 -0.87 1.70 -8.72
CA LEU A 55 -1.79 0.58 -8.60
C LEU A 55 -1.23 -0.53 -7.69
N SER A 56 0.05 -0.88 -7.84
CA SER A 56 0.70 -1.88 -6.98
C SER A 56 0.71 -1.46 -5.52
N ALA A 57 1.03 -0.21 -5.22
CA ALA A 57 1.01 0.32 -3.87
C ALA A 57 -0.42 0.28 -3.27
N ALA A 58 -1.44 0.65 -4.04
CA ALA A 58 -2.83 0.58 -3.62
C ALA A 58 -3.28 -0.87 -3.33
N LEU A 59 -2.89 -1.83 -4.19
CA LEU A 59 -3.19 -3.25 -3.99
C LEU A 59 -2.48 -3.81 -2.75
N LEU A 60 -1.21 -3.45 -2.53
CA LEU A 60 -0.46 -3.83 -1.34
C LEU A 60 -1.12 -3.28 -0.07
N PHE A 61 -1.56 -2.01 -0.10
CA PHE A 61 -2.29 -1.39 1.01
C PHE A 61 -3.58 -2.17 1.33
N LYS A 62 -4.38 -2.46 0.29
CA LYS A 62 -5.60 -3.27 0.42
C LYS A 62 -5.32 -4.66 1.00
N ASN A 63 -4.27 -5.34 0.54
CA ASN A 63 -3.85 -6.65 1.05
C ASN A 63 -3.33 -6.58 2.49
N GLY A 64 -2.78 -5.43 2.89
CA GLY A 64 -2.42 -5.11 4.27
C GLY A 64 -3.62 -5.12 5.20
N LEU A 65 -4.79 -4.68 4.73
CA LEU A 65 -6.02 -4.55 5.52
C LEU A 65 -6.99 -5.73 5.37
N LYS A 66 -7.08 -6.32 4.18
CA LYS A 66 -8.03 -7.40 3.85
C LYS A 66 -7.30 -8.72 3.68
N ALA A 67 -7.75 -9.75 4.39
CA ALA A 67 -7.27 -11.12 4.23
C ALA A 67 -8.44 -12.09 3.94
N LYS A 68 -8.12 -13.19 3.25
CA LYS A 68 -9.06 -14.29 2.97
C LYS A 68 -9.44 -15.05 4.24
N LYS A 69 -8.48 -15.27 5.15
CA LYS A 69 -8.70 -15.93 6.45
C LYS A 69 -9.30 -14.96 7.46
N VAL A 70 -10.33 -15.39 8.18
CA VAL A 70 -11.05 -14.57 9.17
C VAL A 70 -10.13 -14.11 10.30
N SER A 71 -9.30 -15.02 10.84
CA SER A 71 -8.33 -14.71 11.90
C SER A 71 -7.31 -13.64 11.48
N GLU A 72 -6.76 -13.73 10.27
CA GLU A 72 -5.84 -12.72 9.74
C GLU A 72 -6.54 -11.38 9.48
N ARG A 73 -7.80 -11.41 9.04
CA ARG A 73 -8.58 -10.19 8.83
C ARG A 73 -8.80 -9.43 10.13
N GLU A 74 -9.17 -10.12 11.21
CA GLU A 74 -9.33 -9.49 12.51
C GLU A 74 -8.00 -8.93 13.04
N ARG A 75 -6.90 -9.67 12.90
CA ARG A 75 -5.58 -9.18 13.31
C ARG A 75 -5.20 -7.91 12.57
N LYS A 76 -5.36 -7.88 11.25
CA LYS A 76 -5.08 -6.72 10.40
C LYS A 76 -6.01 -5.54 10.71
N ALA A 77 -7.30 -5.79 10.93
CA ALA A 77 -8.26 -4.76 11.31
C ALA A 77 -7.95 -4.16 12.69
N ARG A 78 -7.62 -4.98 13.70
CA ARG A 78 -7.20 -4.50 15.02
C ARG A 78 -5.94 -3.65 14.93
N ARG A 79 -4.98 -4.08 14.10
CA ARG A 79 -3.75 -3.33 13.82
C ARG A 79 -4.02 -1.97 13.17
N TRP A 80 -4.90 -1.94 12.17
CA TRP A 80 -5.36 -0.67 11.59
C TRP A 80 -6.01 0.21 12.64
N CYS A 81 -6.91 -0.34 13.47
CA CYS A 81 -7.58 0.39 14.54
C CYS A 81 -6.67 0.84 15.68
N SER A 82 -5.49 0.23 15.84
CA SER A 82 -4.49 0.71 16.80
C SER A 82 -3.73 1.96 16.36
N LEU A 83 -3.84 2.35 15.08
CA LEU A 83 -3.29 3.62 14.60
C LEU A 83 -4.13 4.80 15.11
N GLU A 84 -3.50 5.94 15.32
CA GLU A 84 -4.22 7.16 15.69
C GLU A 84 -5.21 7.58 14.60
N ASN A 85 -6.35 8.14 15.02
CA ASN A 85 -7.39 8.62 14.08
C ASN A 85 -6.80 9.57 13.04
N ARG A 86 -5.96 10.52 13.47
CA ARG A 86 -5.33 11.51 12.59
C ARG A 86 -4.50 10.88 11.49
N GLU A 87 -3.77 9.81 11.79
CA GLU A 87 -2.90 9.11 10.83
C GLU A 87 -3.71 8.32 9.81
N ARG A 88 -4.77 7.65 10.29
CA ARG A 88 -5.71 6.96 9.40
C ARG A 88 -6.40 7.93 8.47
N ASP A 89 -6.81 9.08 8.97
CA ASP A 89 -7.48 10.11 8.18
C ASP A 89 -6.52 10.73 7.16
N GLN A 90 -5.26 11.00 7.53
CA GLN A 90 -4.23 11.43 6.59
C GLN A 90 -4.01 10.41 5.47
N ILE A 91 -3.81 9.14 5.79
CA ILE A 91 -3.61 8.07 4.81
C ILE A 91 -4.82 7.96 3.87
N LYS A 92 -6.03 8.00 4.41
CA LYS A 92 -7.27 7.96 3.61
C LYS A 92 -7.39 9.16 2.68
N ASN A 93 -7.10 10.36 3.17
CA ASN A 93 -7.17 11.58 2.35
C ASN A 93 -6.17 11.51 1.19
N ILE A 94 -4.94 11.08 1.45
CA ILE A 94 -3.92 10.90 0.41
C ILE A 94 -4.39 9.89 -0.65
N LEU A 95 -4.95 8.76 -0.23
CA LEU A 95 -5.48 7.76 -1.17
C LEU A 95 -6.65 8.31 -1.99
N LEU A 96 -7.60 9.02 -1.37
CA LEU A 96 -8.75 9.60 -2.06
C LEU A 96 -8.35 10.71 -3.04
N GLU A 97 -7.40 11.57 -2.68
CA GLU A 97 -6.86 12.59 -3.57
C GLU A 97 -6.13 11.94 -4.74
N ALA A 98 -5.28 10.94 -4.48
CA ALA A 98 -4.57 10.24 -5.53
C ALA A 98 -5.50 9.45 -6.46
N ALA A 99 -6.62 8.93 -5.96
CA ALA A 99 -7.66 8.30 -6.77
C ALA A 99 -8.33 9.26 -7.76
N ARG A 100 -8.39 10.56 -7.42
CA ARG A 100 -8.96 11.62 -8.29
C ARG A 100 -7.98 12.09 -9.36
N ASP A 101 -6.68 12.05 -9.07
CA ASP A 101 -5.62 12.61 -9.91
C ASP A 101 -4.97 11.57 -10.85
N THR A 102 -5.52 10.35 -10.91
CA THR A 102 -4.99 9.25 -11.73
C THR A 102 -6.02 8.73 -12.73
N SER A 103 -5.60 7.84 -13.63
CA SER A 103 -6.49 7.25 -14.64
C SER A 103 -7.63 6.46 -13.98
N GLN A 104 -8.77 6.36 -14.66
CA GLN A 104 -9.98 5.70 -14.13
C GLN A 104 -9.72 4.25 -13.65
N ALA A 105 -8.80 3.52 -14.30
CA ALA A 105 -8.41 2.17 -13.92
C ALA A 105 -7.61 2.13 -12.60
N VAL A 106 -6.74 3.11 -12.37
CA VAL A 106 -5.96 3.21 -11.13
C VAL A 106 -6.84 3.78 -10.01
N GLY A 107 -7.68 4.77 -10.32
CA GLY A 107 -8.60 5.40 -9.37
C GLY A 107 -9.60 4.41 -8.77
N THR A 108 -10.12 3.46 -9.56
CA THR A 108 -10.96 2.37 -9.05
C THR A 108 -10.20 1.41 -8.14
N GLY A 109 -8.95 1.08 -8.46
CA GLY A 109 -8.07 0.27 -7.61
C GLY A 109 -7.77 0.93 -6.27
N ILE A 110 -7.49 2.24 -6.28
CA ILE A 110 -7.24 3.03 -5.06
C ILE A 110 -8.52 3.20 -4.24
N ALA A 111 -9.67 3.47 -4.87
CA ALA A 111 -10.95 3.60 -4.17
C ALA A 111 -11.30 2.31 -3.40
N GLN A 112 -11.10 1.13 -4.00
CA GLN A 112 -11.30 -0.16 -3.32
C GLN A 112 -10.32 -0.42 -2.16
N ALA A 113 -9.19 0.28 -2.13
CA ALA A 113 -8.20 0.19 -1.07
C ALA A 113 -8.53 1.14 0.11
N ALA A 114 -9.21 2.26 -0.17
CA ALA A 114 -9.65 3.23 0.83
C ALA A 114 -10.96 2.83 1.55
N GLU A 115 -11.73 1.90 0.96
CA GLU A 115 -13.00 1.34 1.45
C GLU A 115 -12.81 0.18 2.44
#